data_AF-A0A919RL01-F1
#
_entry.id   AF-A0A919RL01-F1
#
_cell.length_a   1.000
_cell.length_b   1.000
_cell.length_c   1.000
_cell.angle_alpha   90.00
_cell.angle_beta   90.00
_cell.angle_gamma   90.00
#
_symmetry.space_group_name_H-M   'P 1'
#
loop_
_entity.id
_entity.type
_entity.pdbx_description
1 polymer ?
#
loop_
_entity_poly.entity_id
_entity_poly.type
_entity_poly.pdbx_seq_one_letter_code
_entity_poly.pdbx_strand_id
1 'polypeptide(L)' 'MVFNEVAGVLAAKNVTIARSLVGNYVTSLDMTGVSITVCRADTDMLSLWDAPVNTPALRWGV' A
#
# COMPACT_ATOMS: atom_id res chain seq x y z
N MET A 1 -6.09 -1.93 -12.74
CA MET A 1 -6.16 -3.38 -13.01
C MET A 1 -5.44 -4.20 -11.94
N VAL A 2 -4.12 -4.07 -11.77
CA VAL A 2 -3.33 -4.90 -10.82
C VAL A 2 -3.87 -4.89 -9.38
N PHE A 3 -4.18 -3.71 -8.81
CA PHE A 3 -4.71 -3.63 -7.44
C PHE A 3 -6.00 -4.42 -7.24
N ASN A 4 -6.95 -4.32 -8.18
CA ASN A 4 -8.24 -5.00 -8.08
C ASN A 4 -8.08 -6.53 -8.11
N GLU A 5 -7.15 -7.04 -8.93
CA GLU A 5 -6.84 -8.46 -8.98
C GLU A 5 -6.25 -8.95 -7.65
N VAL A 6 -5.27 -8.22 -7.11
CA VAL A 6 -4.67 -8.54 -5.81
C VAL A 6 -5.71 -8.49 -4.69
N ALA A 7 -6.59 -7.49 -4.69
CA ALA A 7 -7.67 -7.37 -3.72
C ALA A 7 -8.64 -8.56 -3.78
N GLY A 8 -8.99 -9.03 -4.98
CA GLY A 8 -9.81 -10.22 -5.17
C GLY A 8 -9.14 -11.49 -4.61
N VAL A 9 -7.85 -11.69 -4.89
CA VAL A 9 -7.08 -12.83 -4.38
C VAL A 9 -6.96 -12.81 -2.85
N LEU A 10 -6.75 -11.62 -2.26
CA LEU A 10 -6.67 -11.47 -0.80
C LEU A 10 -8.03 -11.70 -0.13
N ALA A 11 -9.11 -11.17 -0.71
CA ALA A 11 -10.47 -11.38 -0.21
C ALA A 11 -10.87 -12.86 -0.24
N ALA A 12 -10.55 -13.58 -1.32
CA ALA A 12 -10.78 -15.03 -1.41
C ALA A 12 -10.00 -15.84 -0.36
N LYS A 13 -8.94 -15.25 0.21
CA LYS A 13 -8.13 -15.81 1.31
C LYS A 13 -8.56 -15.28 2.69
N ASN A 14 -9.69 -14.58 2.80
CA ASN A 14 -10.16 -13.91 4.02
C ASN A 14 -9.15 -12.89 4.59
N VAL A 15 -8.33 -12.27 3.76
CA VAL A 15 -7.39 -11.21 4.16
C VAL A 15 -8.02 -9.85 3.89
N THR A 16 -8.15 -9.03 4.93
CA THR A 16 -8.67 -7.66 4.80
C THR A 16 -7.52 -6.69 4.52
N ILE A 17 -7.64 -5.89 3.46
CA ILE A 17 -6.71 -4.78 3.19
C ILE A 17 -7.10 -3.61 4.10
N ALA A 18 -6.29 -3.34 5.13
CA ALA A 18 -6.53 -2.20 6.01
C ALA A 18 -6.13 -0.87 5.36
N ARG A 19 -4.99 -0.83 4.65
CA ARG A 19 -4.44 0.36 3.98
C ARG A 19 -3.81 -0.04 2.65
N SER A 20 -3.76 0.87 1.69
CA SER A 20 -3.17 0.63 0.37
C SER A 20 -2.45 1.87 -0.16
N LEU A 21 -1.28 1.67 -0.78
CA LEU A 21 -0.61 2.66 -1.61
C LEU A 21 -0.47 2.12 -3.03
N VAL A 22 -0.91 2.90 -4.02
CA VAL A 22 -0.83 2.54 -5.44
C VAL A 22 -0.21 3.71 -6.20
N GLY A 23 0.98 3.51 -6.75
CA GLY A 23 1.75 4.56 -7.41
C GLY A 23 3.23 4.22 -7.55
N ASN A 24 4.02 5.20 -7.97
CA ASN A 24 5.46 5.07 -8.22
C ASN A 24 6.26 5.39 -6.94
N TYR A 25 6.32 4.45 -6.00
CA TYR A 25 7.04 4.64 -4.72
C TYR A 25 8.48 4.13 -4.73
N VAL A 26 8.72 2.99 -5.38
CA VAL A 26 10.05 2.38 -5.52
C VAL A 26 10.22 1.97 -6.98
N THR A 27 10.84 2.83 -7.78
CA THR A 27 10.99 2.64 -9.23
C THR A 27 12.38 2.10 -9.60
N SER A 28 12.49 1.55 -10.81
CA SER A 28 13.76 1.14 -11.41
C SER A 28 13.88 1.75 -12.80
N LEU A 29 14.25 3.04 -12.84
CA LEU A 29 14.34 3.85 -14.06
C LEU A 29 13.06 3.73 -14.92
N ASP A 30 13.19 3.25 -16.15
CA ASP A 30 12.16 3.11 -17.19
C ASP A 30 11.59 1.69 -17.30
N MET A 31 11.84 0.83 -16.31
CA MET A 31 11.31 -0.54 -16.29
C MET A 31 9.79 -0.54 -16.41
N THR A 32 9.27 -1.30 -17.38
CA THR A 32 7.84 -1.59 -17.49
C THR A 32 7.50 -2.76 -16.57
N GLY A 33 6.95 -2.47 -15.40
CA GLY A 33 6.57 -3.49 -14.43
C GLY A 33 5.92 -2.92 -13.17
N VAL A 34 5.62 -3.82 -12.24
CA VAL A 34 5.05 -3.49 -10.93
C VAL A 34 5.59 -4.46 -9.90
N SER A 35 5.82 -3.98 -8.68
CA SER A 35 6.04 -4.82 -7.50
C SER A 35 4.81 -4.75 -6.59
N ILE A 36 4.52 -5.85 -5.90
CA ILE A 36 3.43 -5.92 -4.92
C ILE A 36 4.05 -6.20 -3.57
N THR A 37 3.76 -5.35 -2.58
CA THR A 37 4.17 -5.54 -1.19
C THR A 37 2.95 -5.78 -0.32
N VAL A 38 2.95 -6.88 0.44
CA VAL A 38 1.92 -7.19 1.43
C VAL A 38 2.60 -7.27 2.79
N CYS A 39 2.09 -6.52 3.77
CA CYS A 39 2.58 -6.50 5.13
C CYS A 39 1.43 -6.80 6.09
N ARG A 40 1.62 -7.77 6.99
CA ARG A 40 0.66 -7.99 8.09
C ARG A 40 0.85 -6.86 9.09
N ALA A 41 -0.20 -6.09 9.30
CA ALA A 41 -0.21 -4.99 10.26
C ALA A 41 -1.06 -5.36 11.49
N ASP A 42 -0.58 -4.95 12.66
CA ASP A 42 -1.38 -4.89 13.88
C ASP A 42 -1.91 -3.46 14.10
N THR A 43 -2.64 -3.27 15.20
CA THR A 43 -3.26 -1.99 15.55
C THR A 43 -2.26 -0.87 15.77
N ASP A 44 -1.10 -1.17 16.39
CA ASP A 44 -0.08 -0.18 16.70
C ASP A 44 0.58 0.30 15.40
N MET A 45 0.90 -0.63 14.49
CA MET A 45 1.38 -0.31 13.15
C MET A 45 0.39 0.53 12.35
N LEU A 46 -0.92 0.25 12.44
CA LEU A 46 -1.94 1.05 11.76
C LEU A 46 -2.04 2.47 12.34
N SER A 47 -1.88 2.61 13.66
CA SER A 47 -1.85 3.94 14.30
C SER A 47 -0.67 4.78 13.82
N LEU A 48 0.51 4.16 13.65
CA LEU A 48 1.70 4.83 13.12
C LEU A 48 1.54 5.18 11.63
N TRP A 49 0.86 4.32 10.86
CA TRP A 49 0.56 4.60 9.47
C TRP A 49 -0.35 5.82 9.31
N ASP A 50 -1.40 5.93 10.13
CA ASP A 50 -2.40 7.00 10.05
C ASP A 50 -1.89 8.34 10.61
N ALA A 51 -0.74 8.35 11.30
CA ALA A 51 -0.15 9.57 11.83
C ALA A 51 0.17 10.57 10.69
N PRO A 52 0.05 11.89 10.93
CA PRO A 52 0.31 12.91 9.91
C PRO A 52 1.71 12.80 9.31
N VAL A 53 1.80 12.96 7.99
CA VAL A 53 3.07 12.96 7.25
C VAL A 53 3.06 14.06 6.21
N ASN A 54 4.17 14.77 6.07
CA ASN A 54 4.35 15.80 5.04
C ASN A 54 5.74 15.68 4.40
N THR A 55 5.85 14.79 3.42
CA THR A 55 7.06 14.58 2.61
C THR A 55 6.74 14.75 1.13
N PRO A 56 7.74 14.86 0.24
CA PRO A 56 7.48 15.00 -1.19
C PRO A 56 6.61 13.88 -1.80
N ALA A 57 6.74 12.64 -1.31
CA ALA A 57 6.07 11.46 -1.85
C ALA A 57 4.87 10.96 -1.03
N LEU A 58 4.81 11.28 0.27
CA LEU A 58 3.71 10.89 1.16
C LEU A 58 3.19 12.11 1.92
N ARG A 59 1.88 12.38 1.78
CA ARG A 59 1.17 13.47 2.46
C ARG A 59 -0.23 13.06 2.87
N TRP A 60 -0.54 13.15 4.16
CA TRP A 60 -1.89 13.03 4.71
C TRP A 60 -1.94 13.61 6.12
N GLY A 61 -3.15 13.89 6.61
CA GLY A 61 -3.37 14.48 7.94
C GLY A 61 -2.89 15.94 8.06
N VAL A 62 -2.75 16.63 6.92
CA VAL A 62 -2.39 18.05 6.80
C VAL A 62 -3.61 18.94 6.61
#